data_AF-A0A9P8URW4-F1
#
_entry.id   AF-A0A9P8URW4-F1
#
_cell.length_a   1.000
_cell.length_b   1.000
_cell.length_c   1.000
_cell.angle_alpha   90.00
_cell.angle_beta   90.00
_cell.angle_gamma   90.00
#
_symmetry.space_group_name_H-M   'P 1'
#
loop_
_entity.id
_entity.type
_entity.pdbx_description
1 polymer ?
#
loop_
_entity_poly.entity_id
_entity_poly.type
_entity_poly.pdbx_seq_one_letter_code
_entity_poly.pdbx_strand_id
1 'polypeptide(L)'
;MEYIEGIELEAAWKMYDDTQKESGINQLRQYMEELREIKSDRIGTIDGSWCDDHYFDYDRGGCGPFNDEAAFNTAIVKALTHENSFSHVVITCDLWLEIMTGTILSSHTTTLHREISSSGGRK
;
A
#
# COMPACT_ATOMS: atom_id res chain seq x y z
N MET A 1 7.69 14.36 -12.58
CA MET A 1 6.35 13.82 -12.89
C MET A 1 5.63 14.83 -13.75
N GLU A 2 4.98 14.38 -14.82
CA GLU A 2 4.13 15.21 -15.67
C GLU A 2 2.69 15.12 -15.16
N TYR A 3 1.95 16.21 -15.27
CA TYR A 3 0.52 16.20 -14.95
C TYR A 3 -0.22 15.36 -16.00
N ILE A 4 -0.96 14.36 -15.55
CA ILE A 4 -1.82 13.57 -16.43
C ILE A 4 -3.21 14.21 -16.37
N GLU A 5 -3.67 14.72 -17.51
CA GLU A 5 -5.02 15.25 -17.64
C GLU A 5 -6.05 14.12 -17.54
N GLY A 6 -7.09 14.32 -16.73
CA GLY A 6 -8.13 13.31 -16.50
C GLY A 6 -9.23 13.81 -15.57
N ILE A 7 -10.28 13.01 -15.45
CA ILE A 7 -11.37 13.25 -14.49
C ILE A 7 -11.18 12.26 -13.33
N GLU A 8 -11.36 12.74 -12.10
CA GLU A 8 -11.34 11.88 -10.90
C GLU A 8 -12.36 10.75 -11.05
N LEU A 9 -11.98 9.54 -10.65
CA LEU A 9 -12.84 8.36 -10.80
C LEU A 9 -14.20 8.56 -10.14
N GLU A 10 -14.29 9.21 -8.97
CA GLU A 10 -15.56 9.47 -8.28
C GLU A 10 -16.55 10.29 -9.15
N ALA A 11 -16.05 11.30 -9.87
CA ALA A 11 -16.85 12.12 -10.75
C ALA A 11 -17.23 11.35 -12.03
N ALA A 12 -16.26 10.65 -12.63
CA ALA A 12 -16.48 9.86 -13.84
C ALA A 12 -17.44 8.68 -13.60
N TRP A 13 -17.37 8.03 -12.43
CA TRP A 13 -18.16 6.83 -12.09
C TRP A 13 -19.67 7.06 -12.17
N LYS A 14 -20.12 8.27 -11.83
CA LYS A 14 -21.53 8.68 -11.90
C LYS A 14 -22.03 8.78 -13.34
N MET A 15 -21.12 8.98 -14.29
CA MET A 15 -21.42 9.12 -15.72
C MET A 15 -21.28 7.79 -16.48
N TYR A 16 -20.70 6.77 -15.86
CA TYR A 16 -20.47 5.48 -16.49
C TYR A 16 -21.72 4.61 -16.51
N ASP A 17 -21.96 3.97 -17.65
CA ASP A 17 -22.86 2.83 -17.73
C ASP A 17 -22.26 1.58 -17.07
N ASP A 18 -23.06 0.53 -16.92
CA ASP A 18 -22.62 -0.69 -16.23
C ASP A 18 -21.47 -1.41 -16.95
N THR A 19 -21.39 -1.29 -18.28
CA THR A 19 -20.30 -1.89 -19.06
C THR A 19 -18.99 -1.16 -18.83
N GLN A 20 -19.04 0.17 -18.77
CA GLN A 20 -17.90 1.04 -18.47
C GLN A 20 -17.41 0.85 -17.03
N LYS A 21 -18.34 0.68 -16.07
CA LYS A 21 -18.00 0.36 -14.67
C LYS A 21 -17.30 -0.98 -14.57
N GLU A 22 -17.82 -2.01 -15.21
CA GLU A 22 -17.21 -3.34 -15.21
C GLU A 22 -15.82 -3.32 -15.86
N SER A 23 -15.67 -2.58 -16.97
CA SER A 23 -14.36 -2.35 -17.58
C SER A 23 -13.39 -1.65 -16.63
N GLY A 24 -13.84 -0.60 -15.93
CA GLY A 24 -13.03 0.11 -14.94
C GLY A 24 -12.59 -0.79 -13.78
N ILE A 25 -13.49 -1.63 -13.26
CA ILE A 25 -13.16 -2.61 -12.21
C ILE A 25 -12.11 -3.61 -12.70
N ASN A 26 -12.25 -4.12 -13.93
CA ASN A 26 -11.31 -5.07 -14.49
C ASN A 26 -9.91 -4.45 -14.68
N GLN A 27 -9.84 -3.19 -15.13
CA GLN A 27 -8.57 -2.47 -15.24
C GLN A 27 -7.90 -2.27 -13.87
N LEU A 28 -8.66 -1.89 -12.85
CA LEU A 28 -8.13 -1.74 -11.48
C LEU A 28 -7.66 -3.07 -10.91
N ARG A 29 -8.37 -4.16 -11.18
CA ARG A 29 -7.98 -5.50 -10.75
C ARG A 29 -6.67 -5.92 -11.42
N GLN A 30 -6.58 -5.76 -12.73
CA GLN A 30 -5.37 -6.08 -13.49
C GLN A 30 -4.18 -5.24 -13.02
N TYR A 31 -4.38 -3.94 -12.78
CA TYR A 31 -3.33 -3.07 -12.25
C TYR A 31 -2.82 -3.56 -10.89
N MET A 32 -3.72 -3.99 -9.99
CA MET A 32 -3.32 -4.57 -8.71
C MET A 32 -2.60 -5.92 -8.84
N GLU A 33 -2.98 -6.73 -9.82
CA GLU A 33 -2.27 -7.98 -10.16
C GLU A 33 -0.85 -7.68 -10.66
N GLU A 34 -0.71 -6.76 -11.61
CA GLU A 34 0.58 -6.31 -12.14
C GLU A 34 1.49 -5.74 -11.03
N LEU A 35 0.96 -4.92 -10.12
CA LEU A 35 1.71 -4.43 -8.97
C LEU A 35 2.20 -5.56 -8.07
N ARG A 36 1.36 -6.57 -7.82
CA ARG A 36 1.71 -7.73 -6.98
C ARG A 36 2.75 -8.64 -7.63
N GLU A 37 2.88 -8.63 -8.95
CA GLU A 37 3.92 -9.37 -9.67
C GLU A 37 5.31 -8.74 -9.52
N ILE A 38 5.39 -7.46 -9.14
CA ILE A 38 6.66 -6.80 -8.85
C ILE A 38 7.23 -7.36 -7.56
N LYS A 39 8.14 -8.32 -7.71
CA LYS A 39 8.90 -8.90 -6.60
C LYS A 39 10.11 -8.04 -6.28
N SER A 40 10.35 -7.86 -5.00
CA SER A 40 11.57 -7.26 -4.47
C SER A 40 12.27 -8.27 -3.58
N ASP A 41 13.60 -8.25 -3.60
CA ASP A 41 14.42 -9.07 -2.70
C ASP A 41 14.43 -8.51 -1.27
N ARG A 42 13.87 -7.32 -1.07
CA ARG A 42 13.84 -6.58 0.20
C ARG A 42 12.51 -5.87 0.40
N ILE A 43 12.09 -5.73 1.65
CA ILE A 43 10.88 -5.02 2.03
C ILE A 43 11.25 -3.56 2.36
N GLY A 44 10.73 -2.64 1.57
CA GLY A 44 11.05 -1.22 1.67
C GLY A 44 10.71 -0.49 0.37
N THR A 45 11.26 0.70 0.19
CA THR A 45 11.02 1.51 -1.01
C THR A 45 11.70 0.87 -2.23
N ILE A 46 11.11 1.06 -3.42
CA ILE A 46 11.58 0.47 -4.69
C ILE A 46 13.03 0.88 -5.03
N ASP A 47 13.44 2.06 -4.61
CA ASP A 47 14.81 2.57 -4.80
C ASP A 47 15.84 1.97 -3.81
N GLY A 48 15.39 1.07 -2.92
CA GLY A 48 16.21 0.44 -1.89
C GLY A 48 16.50 1.36 -0.69
N SER A 49 15.84 2.51 -0.59
CA SER A 49 15.89 3.37 0.59
C SER A 49 15.10 2.78 1.76
N TRP A 50 15.06 3.51 2.88
CA TRP A 50 14.34 3.10 4.08
C TRP A 50 12.85 2.89 3.78
N CYS A 51 12.20 2.05 4.59
CA CYS A 51 10.78 1.83 4.54
C CYS A 51 10.04 3.05 5.10
N ASP A 52 9.31 3.74 4.23
CA ASP A 52 8.51 4.92 4.57
C ASP A 52 7.06 4.49 4.88
N ASP A 53 6.86 3.92 6.07
CA ASP A 53 5.56 3.50 6.58
C ASP A 53 5.18 4.37 7.78
N HIS A 54 3.89 4.70 7.91
CA HIS A 54 3.34 5.50 9.01
C HIS A 54 3.66 4.95 10.41
N TYR A 55 3.87 3.63 10.56
CA TYR A 55 4.32 3.08 11.85
C TYR A 55 5.73 3.55 12.23
N PHE A 56 6.57 3.92 11.26
CA PHE A 56 7.97 4.32 11.46
C PHE A 56 8.17 5.85 11.50
N ASP A 57 7.10 6.65 11.54
CA ASP A 57 7.19 8.12 11.54
C ASP A 57 7.99 8.69 12.73
N TYR A 58 8.18 7.91 13.81
CA TYR A 58 9.00 8.29 14.96
C TYR A 58 10.51 8.35 14.64
N ASP A 59 10.97 7.66 13.60
CA ASP A 59 12.39 7.63 13.18
C ASP A 59 12.49 7.57 11.65
N ARG A 60 12.17 8.70 11.01
CA ARG A 60 12.27 8.86 9.55
C ARG A 60 13.68 8.60 9.06
N GLY A 61 13.84 7.63 8.17
CA GLY A 61 15.15 7.24 7.66
C GLY A 61 15.82 6.08 8.42
N GLY A 62 15.30 5.69 9.58
CA GLY A 62 15.93 4.68 10.44
C GLY A 62 15.44 3.24 10.24
N CYS A 63 14.31 3.04 9.55
CA CYS A 63 13.65 1.73 9.45
C CYS A 63 13.75 1.15 8.04
N GLY A 64 14.33 -0.04 7.91
CA GLY A 64 14.47 -0.73 6.62
C GLY A 64 15.59 -0.17 5.72
N PRO A 65 15.76 -0.72 4.50
CA PRO A 65 15.00 -1.84 3.95
C PRO A 65 15.28 -3.15 4.71
N PHE A 66 14.25 -3.99 4.83
CA PHE A 66 14.33 -5.26 5.55
C PHE A 66 14.60 -6.40 4.57
N ASN A 67 15.38 -7.39 5.00
CA ASN A 67 15.74 -8.53 4.14
C ASN A 67 14.67 -9.62 4.13
N ASP A 68 13.81 -9.65 5.14
CA ASP A 68 12.77 -10.66 5.30
C ASP A 68 11.60 -10.12 6.14
N GLU A 69 10.50 -10.86 6.11
CA GLU A 69 9.25 -10.51 6.78
C GLU A 69 9.37 -10.54 8.30
N ALA A 70 10.24 -11.41 8.85
CA ALA A 70 10.44 -11.50 10.28
C ALA A 70 11.10 -10.23 10.82
N ALA A 71 12.08 -9.69 10.11
CA ALA A 71 12.72 -8.42 10.42
C ALA A 71 11.74 -7.24 10.32
N PHE A 72 10.90 -7.22 9.28
CA PHE A 72 9.85 -6.22 9.12
C PHE A 72 8.82 -6.28 10.26
N ASN A 73 8.26 -7.45 10.54
CA ASN A 73 7.27 -7.64 11.60
C ASN A 73 7.83 -7.28 12.98
N THR A 74 9.09 -7.64 13.26
CA THR A 74 9.78 -7.25 14.49
C THR A 74 9.92 -5.73 14.59
N ALA A 75 10.22 -5.06 13.49
CA ALA A 75 10.31 -3.60 13.45
C ALA A 75 8.95 -2.93 13.71
N ILE A 76 7.84 -3.47 13.16
CA ILE A 76 6.47 -2.97 13.43
C ILE A 76 6.12 -3.14 14.92
N VAL A 77 6.38 -4.31 15.50
CA VAL A 77 6.14 -4.53 16.94
C VAL A 77 6.97 -3.55 17.78
N LYS A 78 8.24 -3.33 17.42
CA LYS A 78 9.10 -2.36 18.10
C LYS A 78 8.57 -0.93 17.95
N ALA A 79 8.06 -0.56 16.78
CA ALA A 79 7.48 0.74 16.52
C ALA A 79 6.20 0.98 17.35
N LEU A 80 5.30 -0.01 17.37
CA LEU A 80 4.04 0.08 18.13
C LEU A 80 4.27 0.13 19.65
N THR A 81 5.28 -0.61 20.13
CA THR A 81 5.67 -0.63 21.55
C THR A 81 6.60 0.52 21.93
N HIS A 82 7.03 1.34 20.96
CA HIS A 82 7.83 2.52 21.21
C HIS A 82 7.03 3.49 22.08
N GLU A 83 7.48 3.64 23.33
CA GLU A 83 6.87 4.50 24.37
C GLU A 83 5.44 4.13 24.82
N ASN A 84 4.86 3.04 24.32
CA ASN A 84 3.50 2.62 24.66
C ASN A 84 3.47 1.19 25.23
N SER A 85 3.12 1.07 26.51
CA SER A 85 3.00 -0.23 27.21
C SER A 85 1.55 -0.58 27.57
N PHE A 86 0.58 -0.08 26.80
CA PHE A 86 -0.82 -0.37 27.05
C PHE A 86 -1.17 -1.79 26.63
N SER A 87 -2.10 -2.44 27.35
CA SER A 87 -2.54 -3.81 27.06
C SER A 87 -3.09 -3.98 25.64
N HIS A 88 -3.73 -2.96 25.07
CA HIS A 88 -4.21 -3.01 23.70
C HIS A 88 -3.07 -3.07 22.68
N VAL A 89 -1.94 -2.39 22.92
CA VAL A 89 -0.76 -2.45 22.05
C VAL A 89 -0.17 -3.86 22.05
N VAL A 90 -0.07 -4.49 23.22
CA VAL A 90 0.41 -5.87 23.35
C VAL A 90 -0.48 -6.82 22.56
N ILE A 91 -1.81 -6.72 22.72
CA ILE A 91 -2.77 -7.55 21.97
C ILE A 91 -2.66 -7.31 20.47
N THR A 92 -2.51 -6.05 20.02
CA THR A 92 -2.32 -5.71 18.61
C THR A 92 -1.04 -6.30 18.05
N CYS A 93 0.06 -6.28 18.80
CA CYS A 93 1.32 -6.90 18.39
C CYS A 93 1.20 -8.42 18.26
N ASP A 94 0.54 -9.08 19.21
CA ASP A 94 0.31 -10.53 19.15
C ASP A 94 -0.53 -10.91 17.92
N LEU A 95 -1.63 -10.19 17.67
CA LEU A 95 -2.48 -10.37 16.50
C LEU A 95 -1.72 -10.11 15.19
N TRP A 96 -0.86 -9.08 15.16
CA TRP A 96 -0.04 -8.78 13.99
C TRP A 96 0.88 -9.96 13.65
N LEU A 97 1.60 -10.49 14.64
CA LEU A 97 2.51 -11.62 14.44
C LEU A 97 1.78 -12.90 14.03
N GLU A 98 0.55 -13.11 14.49
CA GLU A 98 -0.27 -14.27 14.10
C GLU A 98 -0.83 -14.14 12.67
N ILE A 99 -1.30 -12.96 12.29
CA ILE A 99 -1.98 -12.73 11.01
C ILE A 99 -0.99 -12.46 9.87
N MET A 100 0.09 -11.73 10.13
CA MET A 100 1.04 -11.26 9.11
C MET A 100 2.13 -12.29 8.83
N THR A 101 1.72 -13.51 8.51
CA THR A 101 2.58 -14.64 8.15
C THR A 101 2.63 -14.93 6.65
N GLY A 102 1.94 -14.10 5.85
CA GLY A 102 1.89 -14.20 4.39
C GLY A 102 2.91 -13.32 3.69
N THR A 103 3.09 -13.57 2.38
CA THR A 103 4.09 -12.87 1.58
C THR A 103 3.84 -11.38 1.48
N ILE A 104 4.83 -10.56 1.83
CA ILE A 104 4.76 -9.11 1.63
C ILE A 104 5.03 -8.79 0.15
N LEU A 105 4.03 -8.19 -0.50
CA LEU A 105 4.06 -7.82 -1.91
C LEU A 105 4.07 -6.31 -2.07
N SER A 106 4.61 -5.84 -3.20
CA SER A 106 4.51 -4.44 -3.59
C SER A 106 3.05 -4.00 -3.66
N SER A 107 2.75 -2.87 -3.04
CA SER A 107 1.42 -2.27 -3.02
C SER A 107 1.53 -0.75 -3.14
N HIS A 108 0.54 -0.13 -3.78
CA HIS A 108 0.40 1.31 -3.76
C HIS A 108 -0.16 1.71 -2.39
N THR A 109 0.64 2.40 -1.58
CA THR A 109 0.37 2.69 -0.15
C THR A 109 -0.84 3.60 0.06
N THR A 110 -1.26 4.35 -0.96
CA THR A 110 -2.50 5.13 -0.97
C THR A 110 -3.37 4.72 -2.16
N THR A 111 -4.39 3.87 -1.96
CA THR A 111 -5.38 3.61 -3.02
C THR A 111 -6.69 4.29 -2.64
N LEU A 112 -6.73 5.62 -2.76
CA LEU A 112 -7.96 6.39 -2.60
C LEU A 112 -8.57 6.67 -3.98
N HIS A 113 -9.90 6.71 -4.06
CA HIS A 113 -10.63 6.97 -5.31
C HIS A 113 -10.28 8.31 -5.98
N ARG A 114 -9.71 9.27 -5.24
CA ARG A 114 -9.28 10.59 -5.74
C ARG A 114 -7.94 10.57 -6.46
N GLU A 115 -7.14 9.52 -6.25
CA GLU A 115 -5.82 9.37 -6.88
C GLU A 115 -5.92 8.59 -8.20
N ILE A 116 -7.09 8.03 -8.50
CA ILE A 116 -7.37 7.31 -9.75
C ILE A 116 -8.04 8.27 -10.74
N SER A 117 -7.38 8.47 -11.88
CA SER A 117 -7.87 9.32 -12.97
C SER A 117 -8.35 8.46 -14.13
N SER A 118 -9.47 8.82 -14.76
CA SER A 118 -9.89 8.18 -16.00
C SER A 118 -9.66 9.08 -17.22
N SER A 119 -9.07 8.51 -18.27
CA SER A 119 -9.00 9.12 -19.60
C SER A 119 -10.12 8.51 -20.46
N GLY A 120 -11.31 9.13 -20.39
CA GLY A 120 -12.44 8.71 -21.22
C GLY A 120 -12.16 8.98 -22.70
N GLY A 121 -11.85 7.92 -23.46
CA GLY A 121 -11.73 7.99 -24.91
C GLY A 121 -13.08 8.31 -25.55
N ARG A 122 -13.29 9.58 -25.92
CA ARG A 122 -14.31 9.95 -26.91
C ARG A 122 -13.85 9.49 -28.29
N LYS A 123 -14.59 8.57 -28.89
CA LYS A 123 -14.76 8.48 -30.35
C LYS A 123 -16.22 8.66 -30.67
#